data_AF-A0A5C5RE00-F1
#
_entry.id   AF-A0A5C5RE00-F1
#
_cell.length_a   1.000
_cell.length_b   1.000
_cell.length_c   1.000
_cell.angle_alpha   90.00
_cell.angle_beta   90.00
_cell.angle_gamma   90.00
#
_symmetry.space_group_name_H-M   'P 1'
#
loop_
_entity.id
_entity.type
_entity.pdbx_description
1 polymer ?
#
loop_
_entity_poly.entity_id
_entity_poly.type
_entity_poly.pdbx_seq_one_letter_code
_entity_poly.pdbx_strand_id
1 'polypeptide(L)'
;MADYPKGLRLRPIEAWPGSLTRDRKVSPFTANWSITLDQLDRELWHLGPRNRGNADNAPAVLQIAMREQDFRLDGLPRANSRPEHPGVILNVDATRQGALSFPCDRFTDWRDNLRAIVLGMEALRKLDRYGITPGDRQYTGWKQLGAGTAAVEAGMSRAEAAKVLYLGSGVPEPIILRDPEAAAKAHRAARAAAHPDRHGDDRTNWDRVEEAATVLGLTP
;
A
#
# COMPACT_ATOMS: atom_id res chain seq x y z
N MET A 1 -11.33 8.54 21.93
CA MET A 1 -10.28 7.54 21.63
C MET A 1 -9.85 7.84 20.21
N ALA A 2 -8.56 8.01 19.93
CA ALA A 2 -8.13 8.33 18.56
C ALA A 2 -8.12 7.02 17.77
N ASP A 3 -9.07 6.89 16.87
CA ASP A 3 -9.16 5.71 16.01
C ASP A 3 -8.16 5.85 14.87
N TYR A 4 -7.59 4.73 14.44
CA TYR A 4 -6.70 4.72 13.30
C TYR A 4 -7.50 4.98 12.01
N PRO A 5 -6.90 5.65 11.01
CA PRO A 5 -7.54 5.87 9.72
C PRO A 5 -8.12 4.59 9.13
N LYS A 6 -9.29 4.70 8.50
CA LYS A 6 -9.91 3.55 7.81
C LYS A 6 -8.94 3.02 6.75
N GLY A 7 -8.77 1.71 6.70
CA GLY A 7 -7.89 1.05 5.72
C GLY A 7 -6.40 1.07 6.06
N LEU A 8 -6.00 1.69 7.18
CA LEU A 8 -4.63 1.62 7.68
C LEU A 8 -4.41 0.32 8.46
N ARG A 9 -3.37 -0.42 8.10
CA ARG A 9 -2.90 -1.61 8.82
C ARG A 9 -1.52 -1.35 9.40
N LEU A 10 -1.21 -1.93 10.56
CA LEU A 10 0.13 -1.89 11.13
C LEU A 10 0.79 -3.26 11.01
N ARG A 11 2.08 -3.28 10.67
CA ARG A 11 2.87 -4.51 10.48
C ARG A 11 4.30 -4.33 10.99
N PRO A 12 5.04 -5.43 11.22
CA PRO A 12 6.49 -5.38 11.37
C PRO A 12 7.20 -4.79 10.16
N ILE A 13 8.36 -4.18 10.40
CA ILE A 13 9.37 -3.91 9.37
C ILE A 13 10.11 -5.23 9.09
N GLU A 14 10.07 -5.69 7.83
CA GLU A 14 10.85 -6.85 7.38
C GLU A 14 12.28 -6.45 6.99
N ALA A 15 12.43 -5.33 6.29
CA ALA A 15 13.72 -4.80 5.87
C ALA A 15 13.68 -3.27 5.85
N TRP A 16 14.72 -2.63 6.40
CA TRP A 16 14.89 -1.18 6.30
C TRP A 16 15.51 -0.82 4.94
N PRO A 17 14.98 0.17 4.20
CA PRO A 17 15.37 0.43 2.80
C PRO A 17 16.76 1.08 2.62
N GLY A 18 17.48 1.36 3.71
CA GLY A 18 18.78 2.03 3.63
C GLY A 18 19.63 1.82 4.89
N SER A 19 20.52 2.76 5.17
CA SER A 19 21.23 2.78 6.45
C SER A 19 20.40 3.47 7.52
N LEU A 20 20.35 2.90 8.72
CA LEU A 20 19.71 3.55 9.86
C LEU A 20 20.46 4.83 10.24
N THR A 21 19.71 5.87 10.59
CA THR A 21 20.21 7.12 11.13
C THR A 21 20.96 6.85 12.44
N ARG A 22 22.25 7.18 12.46
CA ARG A 22 23.12 7.03 13.65
C ARG A 22 22.72 8.00 14.76
N ASP A 23 22.69 9.29 14.44
CA ASP A 23 22.40 10.36 15.40
C ASP A 23 20.96 10.86 15.24
N ARG A 24 20.06 10.23 15.99
CA ARG A 24 18.63 10.59 16.02
C ARG A 24 18.41 11.85 16.85
N LYS A 25 17.39 12.62 16.47
CA LYS A 25 17.04 13.89 17.14
C LYS A 25 15.75 13.73 17.94
N VAL A 26 15.63 14.50 19.02
CA VAL A 26 14.32 14.71 19.66
C VAL A 26 13.45 15.50 18.68
N SER A 27 12.16 15.15 18.61
CA SER A 27 11.25 15.82 17.70
C SER A 27 10.99 17.26 18.14
N PRO A 28 10.84 18.21 17.18
CA PRO A 28 10.39 19.56 17.48
C PRO A 28 8.85 19.65 17.56
N PHE A 29 8.15 18.53 17.39
CA PHE A 29 6.70 18.50 17.27
C PHE A 29 6.04 18.50 18.65
N THR A 30 4.98 19.28 18.80
CA THR A 30 4.17 19.35 20.03
C THR A 30 2.77 18.77 19.85
N ALA A 31 2.47 18.24 18.66
CA ALA A 31 1.14 17.75 18.31
C ALA A 31 0.81 16.44 19.04
N ASN A 32 -0.42 16.34 19.56
CA ASN A 32 -0.92 15.11 20.13
C ASN A 32 -1.01 14.01 19.05
N TRP A 33 -0.89 12.75 19.48
CA TRP A 33 -0.98 11.58 18.60
C TRP A 33 -2.30 11.54 17.81
N SER A 34 -3.42 11.89 18.45
CA SER A 34 -4.73 11.96 17.77
C SER A 34 -4.72 12.92 16.58
N ILE A 35 -4.11 14.09 16.73
CA ILE A 35 -4.00 15.09 15.65
C ILE A 35 -3.18 14.53 14.48
N THR A 36 -2.18 13.70 14.78
CA THR A 36 -1.37 13.04 13.74
C THR A 36 -2.18 12.02 12.97
N LEU A 37 -3.00 11.22 13.65
CA LEU A 37 -3.91 10.26 13.02
C LEU A 37 -5.00 10.96 12.20
N ASP A 38 -5.62 12.03 12.71
CA ASP A 38 -6.64 12.80 11.99
C ASP A 38 -6.07 13.44 10.71
N GLN A 39 -4.83 13.91 10.76
CA GLN A 39 -4.15 14.44 9.58
C GLN A 39 -3.77 13.34 8.61
N LEU A 40 -3.27 12.19 9.10
CA LEU A 40 -3.00 11.04 8.25
C LEU A 40 -4.26 10.57 7.53
N ASP A 41 -5.39 10.48 8.23
CA ASP A 41 -6.69 10.12 7.64
C ASP A 41 -7.05 11.04 6.47
N ARG A 42 -6.94 12.36 6.68
CA ARG A 42 -7.18 13.34 5.62
C ARG A 42 -6.25 13.17 4.42
N GLU A 43 -4.97 12.91 4.65
CA GLU A 43 -4.02 12.72 3.56
C GLU A 43 -4.25 11.40 2.80
N LEU A 44 -4.60 10.31 3.50
CA LEU A 44 -5.00 9.05 2.86
C LEU A 44 -6.30 9.20 2.07
N TRP A 45 -7.28 9.95 2.57
CA TRP A 45 -8.49 10.29 1.84
C TRP A 45 -8.19 11.06 0.54
N HIS A 46 -7.18 11.93 0.55
CA HIS A 46 -6.77 12.67 -0.64
C HIS A 46 -6.08 11.81 -1.70
N LEU A 47 -5.42 10.72 -1.29
CA LEU A 47 -4.76 9.75 -2.17
C LEU A 47 -5.68 8.58 -2.60
N GLY A 48 -6.80 8.41 -1.90
CA GLY A 48 -7.78 7.36 -2.12
C GLY A 48 -8.63 7.54 -3.38
N PRO A 49 -9.44 6.52 -3.72
CA PRO A 49 -10.24 6.53 -4.93
C PRO A 49 -11.31 7.62 -4.88
N ARG A 50 -11.45 8.35 -5.99
CA ARG A 50 -12.47 9.39 -6.16
C ARG A 50 -13.52 8.94 -7.17
N ASN A 51 -14.33 7.96 -6.78
CA ASN A 51 -15.51 7.57 -7.55
C ASN A 51 -16.74 8.34 -7.05
N ARG A 52 -17.63 8.74 -7.98
CA ARG A 52 -18.89 9.43 -7.65
C ARG A 52 -19.73 8.50 -6.75
N GLY A 53 -19.74 8.78 -5.45
CA GLY A 53 -20.62 8.12 -4.48
C GLY A 53 -19.92 7.33 -3.38
N ASN A 54 -18.63 7.03 -3.48
CA ASN A 54 -17.86 6.43 -2.40
C ASN A 54 -16.41 6.92 -2.41
N ALA A 55 -16.06 7.81 -1.49
CA ALA A 55 -14.71 8.28 -1.28
C ALA A 55 -14.14 7.53 -0.07
N ASP A 56 -13.26 6.58 -0.34
CA ASP A 56 -12.55 5.81 0.68
C ASP A 56 -11.10 6.27 0.78
N ASN A 57 -10.45 5.98 1.91
CA ASN A 57 -9.03 6.24 2.10
C ASN A 57 -8.19 5.34 1.20
N ALA A 58 -7.03 5.84 0.76
CA ALA A 58 -6.00 5.01 0.17
C ALA A 58 -5.60 3.90 1.16
N PRO A 59 -5.60 2.62 0.74
CA PRO A 59 -5.07 1.54 1.55
C PRO A 59 -3.62 1.82 1.96
N ALA A 60 -3.30 1.61 3.23
CA ALA A 60 -1.98 1.92 3.75
C ALA A 60 -1.50 0.88 4.76
N VAL A 61 -0.19 0.66 4.78
CA VAL A 61 0.50 -0.19 5.75
C VAL A 61 1.57 0.63 6.45
N LEU A 62 1.42 0.81 7.75
CA LEU A 62 2.43 1.39 8.62
C LEU A 62 3.31 0.27 9.20
N GLN A 63 4.54 0.19 8.73
CA GLN A 63 5.52 -0.74 9.26
C GLN A 63 6.30 -0.10 10.41
N ILE A 64 6.38 -0.82 11.53
CA ILE A 64 7.12 -0.42 12.73
C ILE A 64 8.10 -1.53 13.08
N ALA A 65 9.29 -1.20 13.59
CA ALA A 65 10.31 -2.18 13.98
C ALA A 65 9.94 -2.94 15.26
N MET A 66 8.83 -3.66 15.24
CA MET A 66 8.34 -4.53 16.30
C MET A 66 8.17 -5.94 15.73
N ARG A 67 8.08 -6.95 16.59
CA ARG A 67 7.84 -8.33 16.14
C ARG A 67 6.35 -8.54 15.87
N GLU A 68 5.99 -9.49 15.01
CA GLU A 68 4.57 -9.80 14.70
C GLU A 68 3.74 -10.07 15.97
N GLN A 69 4.33 -10.76 16.96
CA GLN A 69 3.70 -11.05 18.27
C GLN A 69 3.36 -9.82 19.12
N ASP A 70 4.03 -8.69 18.86
CA ASP A 70 3.83 -7.44 19.58
C ASP A 70 2.57 -6.70 19.10
N PHE A 71 2.00 -7.14 17.98
CA PHE A 71 0.71 -6.69 17.49
C PHE A 71 -0.41 -7.55 18.06
N ARG A 72 -1.55 -6.91 18.34
CA ARG A 72 -2.79 -7.55 18.77
C ARG A 72 -3.56 -8.06 17.55
N LEU A 73 -4.60 -8.86 17.78
CA LEU A 73 -5.50 -9.35 16.71
C LEU A 73 -6.22 -8.21 15.96
N ASP A 74 -6.39 -7.05 16.62
CA ASP A 74 -6.93 -5.84 16.02
C ASP A 74 -5.89 -5.05 15.18
N GLY A 75 -4.66 -5.56 15.06
CA GLY A 75 -3.57 -4.95 14.32
C GLY A 75 -2.83 -3.86 15.09
N LEU A 76 -3.22 -3.53 16.32
CA LEU A 76 -2.56 -2.47 17.09
C LEU A 76 -1.38 -2.99 17.91
N PRO A 77 -0.30 -2.19 18.08
CA PRO A 77 0.77 -2.52 19.00
C PRO A 77 0.22 -2.69 20.42
N ARG A 78 0.71 -3.71 21.13
CA ARG A 78 0.43 -3.88 22.56
C ARG A 78 0.96 -2.67 23.33
N ALA A 79 0.27 -2.25 24.40
CA ALA A 79 0.68 -1.08 25.18
C ALA A 79 2.13 -1.13 25.71
N ASN A 80 2.66 -2.34 25.94
CA ASN A 80 4.02 -2.57 26.45
C ASN A 80 5.04 -2.89 25.34
N SER A 81 4.64 -2.97 24.07
CA SER A 81 5.59 -3.28 22.98
C SER A 81 6.53 -2.11 22.76
N ARG A 82 7.82 -2.40 22.64
CA ARG A 82 8.85 -1.41 22.35
C ARG A 82 9.48 -1.73 21.00
N PRO A 83 9.55 -0.77 20.07
CA PRO A 83 10.27 -0.98 18.83
C PRO A 83 11.75 -1.23 19.08
N GLU A 84 12.38 -2.09 18.28
CA GLU A 84 13.82 -2.27 18.21
C GLU A 84 14.51 -0.96 17.80
N HIS A 85 13.90 -0.22 16.88
CA HIS A 85 14.31 1.13 16.52
C HIS A 85 13.10 2.02 16.20
N PRO A 86 13.22 3.35 16.32
CA PRO A 86 12.07 4.25 16.12
C PRO A 86 11.72 4.48 14.65
N GLY A 87 12.48 3.94 13.70
CA GLY A 87 12.17 4.04 12.27
C GLY A 87 10.81 3.43 11.93
N VAL A 88 10.08 4.11 11.05
CA VAL A 88 8.81 3.64 10.48
C VAL A 88 8.84 3.74 8.97
N ILE A 89 8.05 2.91 8.30
CA ILE A 89 7.81 2.97 6.86
C ILE A 89 6.31 3.04 6.64
N LEU A 90 5.82 4.11 6.01
CA LEU A 90 4.42 4.18 5.59
C LEU A 90 4.35 3.83 4.11
N ASN A 91 3.74 2.69 3.78
CA ASN A 91 3.42 2.32 2.41
C ASN A 91 1.96 2.68 2.13
N VAL A 92 1.70 3.36 1.02
CA VAL A 92 0.37 3.82 0.61
C VAL A 92 0.13 3.39 -0.81
N ASP A 93 -1.00 2.73 -1.06
CA ASP A 93 -1.46 2.44 -2.41
C ASP A 93 -2.34 3.59 -2.90
N ALA A 94 -1.72 4.55 -3.60
CA ALA A 94 -2.40 5.75 -4.05
C ALA A 94 -3.00 5.54 -5.45
N THR A 95 -4.28 5.85 -5.60
CA THR A 95 -5.07 5.53 -6.80
C THR A 95 -4.45 6.10 -8.09
N ARG A 96 -3.88 7.31 -8.03
CA ARG A 96 -3.32 8.00 -9.19
C ARG A 96 -1.81 7.83 -9.33
N GLN A 97 -1.10 7.74 -8.21
CA GLN A 97 0.37 7.75 -8.18
C GLN A 97 0.97 6.34 -8.15
N GLY A 98 0.18 5.32 -7.82
CA GLY A 98 0.61 3.95 -7.56
C GLY A 98 1.13 3.77 -6.12
N ALA A 99 1.88 2.69 -5.91
CA ALA A 99 2.49 2.39 -4.61
C ALA A 99 3.56 3.41 -4.21
N LEU A 100 3.34 4.07 -3.08
CA LEU A 100 4.24 5.04 -2.47
C LEU A 100 4.81 4.48 -1.16
N SER A 101 6.09 4.73 -0.90
CA SER A 101 6.78 4.32 0.33
C SER A 101 7.50 5.51 0.97
N PHE A 102 7.19 5.76 2.24
CA PHE A 102 7.73 6.87 3.02
C PHE A 102 8.48 6.33 4.25
N PRO A 103 9.79 6.01 4.14
CA PRO A 103 10.60 5.66 5.30
C PRO A 103 11.03 6.92 6.08
N CYS A 104 10.97 6.86 7.42
CA CYS A 104 11.49 7.90 8.30
C CYS A 104 12.03 7.32 9.61
N ASP A 105 13.29 7.62 9.95
CA ASP A 105 13.93 7.21 11.21
C ASP A 105 14.75 8.33 11.88
N ARG A 106 14.40 9.58 11.56
CA ARG A 106 15.12 10.78 12.01
C ARG A 106 15.00 11.02 13.52
N PHE A 107 13.83 10.72 14.08
CA PHE A 107 13.44 11.06 15.45
C PHE A 107 13.53 9.86 16.39
N THR A 108 13.64 10.15 17.68
CA THR A 108 13.80 9.16 18.76
C THR A 108 12.52 8.37 19.07
N ASP A 109 11.34 8.89 18.72
CA ASP A 109 10.05 8.20 18.85
C ASP A 109 9.48 7.87 17.48
N TRP A 110 8.92 6.67 17.32
CA TRP A 110 8.30 6.22 16.08
C TRP A 110 7.05 7.04 15.71
N ARG A 111 6.32 7.53 16.72
CA ARG A 111 5.15 8.40 16.52
C ARG A 111 5.56 9.74 15.90
N ASP A 112 6.71 10.25 16.28
CA ASP A 112 7.27 11.49 15.72
C ASP A 112 7.79 11.29 14.30
N ASN A 113 8.32 10.11 13.99
CA ASN A 113 8.69 9.76 12.61
C ASN A 113 7.44 9.65 11.73
N LEU A 114 6.34 9.06 12.21
CA LEU A 114 5.08 9.09 11.47
C LEU A 114 4.56 10.52 11.31
N ARG A 115 4.64 11.35 12.37
CA ARG A 115 4.27 12.77 12.29
C ARG A 115 5.03 13.50 11.19
N ALA A 116 6.32 13.25 11.07
CA ALA A 116 7.16 13.84 10.03
C ALA A 116 6.68 13.44 8.63
N ILE A 117 6.34 12.16 8.42
CA ILE A 117 5.79 11.66 7.16
C ILE A 117 4.48 12.36 6.83
N VAL A 118 3.54 12.46 7.78
CA VAL A 118 2.24 13.10 7.59
C VAL A 118 2.39 14.57 7.17
N LEU A 119 3.30 15.31 7.83
CA LEU A 119 3.61 16.69 7.45
C LEU A 119 4.24 16.78 6.04
N GLY A 120 5.06 15.80 5.68
CA GLY A 120 5.60 15.67 4.32
C GLY A 120 4.52 15.44 3.28
N MET A 121 3.58 14.52 3.52
CA MET A 121 2.43 14.27 2.64
C MET A 121 1.57 15.51 2.45
N GLU A 122 1.26 16.23 3.54
CA GLU A 122 0.53 17.50 3.48
C GLU A 122 1.27 18.53 2.61
N ALA A 123 2.60 18.62 2.75
CA ALA A 123 3.42 19.51 1.94
C ALA A 123 3.38 19.12 0.45
N LEU A 124 3.51 17.83 0.10
CA LEU A 124 3.41 17.34 -1.27
C LEU A 124 2.04 17.67 -1.89
N ARG A 125 0.96 17.53 -1.11
CA ARG A 125 -0.38 17.94 -1.53
C ARG A 125 -0.51 19.45 -1.71
N LYS A 126 0.14 20.27 -0.87
CA LYS A 126 0.18 21.74 -1.05
C LYS A 126 0.93 22.12 -2.33
N LEU A 127 2.05 21.45 -2.63
CA LEU A 127 2.78 21.65 -3.89
C LEU A 127 1.90 21.35 -5.11
N ASP A 128 1.13 20.26 -5.06
CA ASP A 128 0.14 19.88 -6.09
C ASP A 128 -0.96 20.95 -6.21
N ARG A 129 -1.59 21.29 -5.08
CA ARG A 129 -2.72 22.22 -5.00
C ARG A 129 -2.40 23.60 -5.53
N TYR A 130 -1.21 24.10 -5.25
CA TYR A 130 -0.77 25.43 -5.70
C TYR A 130 -0.06 25.40 -7.06
N GLY A 131 -0.01 24.25 -7.73
CA GLY A 131 0.57 24.12 -9.07
C GLY A 131 2.08 24.39 -9.13
N ILE A 132 2.78 24.33 -7.99
CA ILE A 132 4.21 24.62 -7.91
C ILE A 132 5.02 23.56 -8.64
N THR A 133 4.56 22.30 -8.59
CA THR A 133 5.11 21.19 -9.35
C THR A 133 4.00 20.62 -10.23
N PRO A 134 4.03 20.84 -11.56
CA PRO A 134 2.99 20.33 -12.44
C PRO A 134 3.03 18.80 -12.51
N GLY A 135 1.86 18.17 -12.33
CA GLY A 135 1.66 16.71 -12.39
C GLY A 135 2.13 15.97 -11.14
N ASP A 136 2.00 14.64 -11.12
CA ASP A 136 2.38 13.74 -10.01
C ASP A 136 3.90 13.61 -9.76
N ARG A 137 4.69 14.57 -10.25
CA ARG A 137 6.15 14.48 -10.25
C ARG A 137 6.75 14.56 -8.85
N GLN A 138 6.12 15.29 -7.94
CA GLN A 138 6.49 15.36 -6.52
C GLN A 138 6.44 14.00 -5.82
N TYR A 139 5.65 13.05 -6.34
CA TYR A 139 5.54 11.70 -5.79
C TYR A 139 6.58 10.72 -6.37
N THR A 140 7.31 11.09 -7.42
CA THR A 140 8.24 10.19 -8.14
C THR A 140 9.32 9.60 -7.24
N GLY A 141 9.91 10.42 -6.35
CA GLY A 141 10.95 9.95 -5.41
C GLY A 141 10.44 9.01 -4.31
N TRP A 142 9.13 8.86 -4.20
CA TRP A 142 8.46 8.02 -3.21
C TRP A 142 7.87 6.75 -3.81
N LYS A 143 7.92 6.59 -5.14
CA LYS A 143 7.44 5.37 -5.80
C LYS A 143 8.27 4.18 -5.33
N GLN A 144 7.59 3.13 -4.87
CA GLN A 144 8.27 1.92 -4.39
C GLN A 144 8.93 1.20 -5.57
N LEU A 145 10.26 1.23 -5.64
CA LEU A 145 11.06 0.54 -6.64
C LEU A 145 11.23 -0.94 -6.26
N GLY A 146 10.16 -1.75 -6.29
CA GLY A 146 10.20 -3.22 -6.39
C GLY A 146 11.09 -4.06 -5.43
N ALA A 147 11.76 -3.47 -4.45
CA ALA A 147 12.74 -4.14 -3.60
C ALA A 147 12.45 -3.78 -2.14
N GLY A 148 11.66 -4.62 -1.48
CA GLY A 148 11.27 -4.48 -0.08
C GLY A 148 9.85 -4.96 0.13
N THR A 149 9.71 -6.19 0.60
CA THR A 149 8.46 -6.92 0.82
C THR A 149 7.59 -6.24 1.88
N ALA A 150 6.55 -5.57 1.39
CA ALA A 150 5.22 -5.44 1.98
C ALA A 150 4.40 -4.68 0.94
N ALA A 151 4.07 -5.38 -0.16
CA ALA A 151 3.01 -4.89 -1.04
C ALA A 151 1.77 -4.67 -0.18
N VAL A 152 1.19 -3.47 -0.28
CA VAL A 152 -0.10 -3.16 0.34
C VAL A 152 -1.08 -4.16 -0.27
N GLU A 153 -1.43 -5.22 0.47
CA GLU A 153 -2.48 -6.16 0.05
C GLU A 153 -3.84 -5.47 0.18
N ALA A 154 -4.12 -4.60 -0.79
CA ALA A 154 -5.43 -4.10 -1.16
C ALA A 154 -5.72 -4.31 -2.66
N GLY A 155 -4.81 -4.96 -3.38
CA GLY A 155 -5.08 -5.63 -4.65
C GLY A 155 -5.05 -7.14 -4.46
N MET A 156 -5.67 -7.85 -5.40
CA MET A 156 -5.67 -9.31 -5.48
C MET A 156 -4.27 -9.88 -5.18
N SER A 157 -4.14 -10.73 -4.16
CA SER A 157 -2.85 -11.37 -3.84
C SER A 157 -2.38 -12.26 -5.00
N ARG A 158 -1.09 -12.60 -5.09
CA ARG A 158 -0.60 -13.53 -6.13
C ARG A 158 -1.32 -14.88 -6.09
N ALA A 159 -1.70 -15.35 -4.90
CA ALA A 159 -2.47 -16.58 -4.73
C ALA A 159 -3.91 -16.43 -5.27
N GLU A 160 -4.57 -15.31 -4.97
CA GLU A 160 -5.89 -15.01 -5.52
C GLU A 160 -5.86 -14.78 -7.03
N ALA A 161 -4.81 -14.15 -7.56
CA ALA A 161 -4.60 -13.97 -8.98
C ALA A 161 -4.43 -15.31 -9.70
N ALA A 162 -3.65 -16.24 -9.13
CA ALA A 162 -3.55 -17.60 -9.63
C ALA A 162 -4.89 -18.33 -9.60
N LYS A 163 -5.69 -18.13 -8.55
CA LYS A 163 -7.03 -18.70 -8.41
C LYS A 163 -8.01 -18.15 -9.45
N VAL A 164 -7.99 -16.85 -9.73
CA VAL A 164 -8.82 -16.22 -10.79
C VAL A 164 -8.48 -16.81 -12.16
N LEU A 165 -7.18 -16.96 -12.47
CA LEU A 165 -6.76 -17.59 -13.72
C LEU A 165 -7.10 -19.09 -13.77
N TYR A 166 -7.01 -19.81 -12.65
CA TYR A 166 -7.43 -21.21 -12.56
C TYR A 166 -8.91 -21.39 -12.89
N LEU A 167 -9.80 -20.55 -12.34
CA LEU A 167 -11.24 -20.63 -12.59
C LEU A 167 -11.59 -20.46 -14.08
N GLY A 168 -10.84 -19.64 -14.82
CA GLY A 168 -11.07 -19.39 -16.24
C GLY A 168 -10.32 -20.33 -17.21
N SER A 169 -9.30 -21.05 -16.75
CA SER A 169 -8.42 -21.84 -17.63
C SER A 169 -8.29 -23.33 -17.28
N GLY A 170 -8.63 -23.71 -16.04
CA GLY A 170 -8.40 -25.05 -15.49
C GLY A 170 -6.93 -25.38 -15.20
N VAL A 171 -5.99 -24.45 -15.41
CA VAL A 171 -4.57 -24.66 -15.11
C VAL A 171 -4.35 -24.53 -13.60
N PRO A 172 -3.79 -25.54 -12.92
CA PRO A 172 -3.59 -25.50 -11.47
C PRO A 172 -2.76 -24.30 -10.99
N GLU A 173 -3.20 -23.67 -9.90
CA GLU A 173 -2.56 -22.50 -9.28
C GLU A 173 -1.04 -22.67 -9.05
N PRO A 174 -0.53 -23.83 -8.56
CA PRO A 174 0.91 -24.01 -8.36
C PRO A 174 1.73 -23.95 -9.65
N ILE A 175 1.13 -24.30 -10.79
CA ILE A 175 1.77 -24.25 -12.11
C ILE A 175 1.78 -22.80 -12.60
N ILE A 176 0.66 -22.08 -12.46
CA ILE A 176 0.55 -20.65 -12.81
C ILE A 176 1.56 -19.80 -12.04
N LEU A 177 1.81 -20.11 -10.77
CA LEU A 177 2.75 -19.35 -9.93
C LEU A 177 4.23 -19.60 -10.26
N ARG A 178 4.56 -20.75 -10.86
CA ARG A 178 5.94 -21.20 -11.07
C ARG A 178 6.41 -21.10 -12.52
N ASP A 179 5.48 -21.19 -13.47
CA ASP A 179 5.77 -21.24 -14.90
C ASP A 179 5.13 -20.04 -15.63
N PRO A 180 5.94 -19.06 -16.08
CA PRO A 180 5.46 -17.90 -16.82
C PRO A 180 4.72 -18.23 -18.12
N GLU A 181 5.10 -19.29 -18.84
CA GLU A 181 4.43 -19.68 -20.08
C GLU A 181 3.04 -20.26 -19.80
N ALA A 182 2.95 -21.10 -18.76
CA ALA A 182 1.67 -21.62 -18.29
C ALA A 182 0.75 -20.50 -17.78
N ALA A 183 1.31 -19.50 -17.09
CA ALA A 183 0.58 -18.32 -16.63
C ALA A 183 0.03 -17.48 -17.80
N ALA A 184 0.83 -17.24 -18.84
CA ALA A 184 0.39 -16.52 -20.05
C ALA A 184 -0.67 -17.30 -20.85
N LYS A 185 -0.62 -18.64 -20.85
CA LYS A 185 -1.64 -19.50 -21.45
C LYS A 185 -2.93 -19.48 -20.63
N ALA A 186 -2.83 -19.55 -19.31
CA ALA A 186 -3.96 -19.47 -18.39
C ALA A 186 -4.68 -18.12 -18.49
N HIS A 187 -3.92 -17.02 -18.60
CA HIS A 187 -4.46 -15.68 -18.81
C HIS A 187 -5.29 -15.57 -20.10
N ARG A 188 -4.77 -16.02 -21.24
CA ARG A 188 -5.50 -16.00 -22.53
C ARG A 188 -6.79 -16.81 -22.48
N ALA A 189 -6.76 -17.98 -21.85
CA ALA A 189 -7.95 -18.82 -21.67
C ALA A 189 -8.99 -18.15 -20.75
N ALA A 190 -8.53 -17.59 -19.61
CA ALA A 190 -9.40 -16.89 -18.67
C ALA A 190 -10.04 -15.63 -19.27
N ARG A 191 -9.31 -14.85 -20.09
CA ARG A 191 -9.88 -13.73 -20.86
C ARG A 191 -11.00 -14.19 -21.78
N ALA A 192 -10.75 -15.24 -22.57
CA ALA A 192 -11.76 -15.76 -23.50
C ALA A 192 -13.03 -16.26 -22.77
N ALA A 193 -12.88 -16.81 -21.56
CA ALA A 193 -14.00 -17.24 -20.73
C ALA A 193 -14.77 -16.06 -20.10
N ALA A 194 -14.07 -15.02 -19.68
CA ALA A 194 -14.63 -13.84 -19.02
C ALA A 194 -15.05 -12.71 -19.99
N HIS A 195 -15.04 -12.95 -21.30
CA HIS A 195 -15.29 -11.93 -22.31
C HIS A 195 -16.70 -11.31 -22.19
N PRO A 196 -16.85 -9.97 -22.17
CA PRO A 196 -18.13 -9.29 -21.97
C PRO A 196 -19.20 -9.67 -23.00
N ASP A 197 -18.83 -9.91 -24.26
CA ASP A 197 -19.75 -10.41 -25.31
C ASP A 197 -20.45 -11.73 -24.93
N ARG A 198 -19.89 -12.52 -24.02
CA ARG A 198 -20.48 -13.79 -23.55
C ARG A 198 -21.35 -13.62 -22.29
N HIS A 199 -21.27 -12.45 -21.66
CA HIS A 199 -21.90 -12.14 -20.37
C HIS A 199 -22.77 -10.88 -20.45
N GLY A 200 -23.31 -10.57 -21.63
CA GLY A 200 -24.24 -9.45 -21.82
C GLY A 200 -23.62 -8.09 -21.52
N ASP A 201 -22.38 -7.88 -21.96
CA ASP A 201 -21.55 -6.69 -21.73
C ASP A 201 -21.13 -6.45 -20.26
N ASP A 202 -21.35 -7.41 -19.35
CA ASP A 202 -20.81 -7.34 -17.99
C ASP A 202 -19.29 -7.53 -17.99
N ARG A 203 -18.58 -6.47 -17.60
CA ARG A 203 -17.11 -6.43 -17.55
C ARG A 203 -16.52 -6.82 -16.20
N THR A 204 -17.35 -7.09 -15.19
CA THR A 204 -16.87 -7.37 -13.82
C THR A 204 -15.87 -8.52 -13.76
N ASN A 205 -16.14 -9.61 -14.49
CA ASN A 205 -15.25 -10.77 -14.54
C ASN A 205 -14.03 -10.53 -15.43
N TRP A 206 -14.19 -9.75 -16.50
CA TRP A 206 -13.10 -9.36 -17.39
C TRP A 206 -12.06 -8.51 -16.65
N ASP A 207 -12.51 -7.47 -15.96
CA ASP A 207 -11.62 -6.55 -15.24
C ASP A 207 -10.87 -7.26 -14.10
N ARG A 208 -11.50 -8.26 -13.45
CA ARG A 208 -10.82 -9.15 -12.48
C ARG A 208 -9.71 -10.00 -13.09
N VAL A 209 -9.89 -10.49 -14.32
CA VAL A 209 -8.85 -11.27 -15.03
C VAL A 209 -7.68 -10.37 -15.42
N GLU A 210 -7.94 -9.14 -15.85
CA GLU A 210 -6.90 -8.15 -16.17
C GLU A 210 -6.12 -7.69 -14.91
N GLU A 211 -6.82 -7.53 -13.78
CA GLU A 211 -6.20 -7.27 -12.48
C GLU A 211 -5.28 -8.43 -12.07
N ALA A 212 -5.74 -9.68 -12.21
CA ALA A 212 -4.95 -10.87 -11.92
C ALA A 212 -3.68 -10.95 -12.79
N ALA A 213 -3.78 -10.61 -14.07
CA ALA A 213 -2.65 -10.56 -15.00
C ALA A 213 -1.60 -9.52 -14.57
N THR A 214 -2.06 -8.33 -14.17
CA THR A 214 -1.21 -7.25 -13.67
C THR A 214 -0.44 -7.67 -12.42
N VAL A 215 -1.12 -8.33 -11.46
CA VAL A 215 -0.50 -8.85 -10.23
C VAL A 215 0.55 -9.92 -10.51
N LEU A 216 0.34 -10.75 -11.52
CA LEU A 216 1.27 -11.82 -11.91
C LEU A 216 2.42 -11.32 -12.81
N GLY A 217 2.39 -10.06 -13.24
CA GLY A 217 3.40 -9.49 -14.14
C GLY A 217 3.24 -9.94 -15.60
N LEU A 218 2.05 -10.37 -15.99
CA LEU A 218 1.71 -10.77 -17.35
C LEU A 218 1.24 -9.53 -18.11
N THR A 219 2.12 -8.88 -18.86
CA THR A 219 1.71 -7.81 -19.79
C THR A 219 0.87 -8.38 -20.95
N PRO A 220 -0.04 -7.56 -21.52
CA PRO A 220 -0.96 -8.00 -22.58
C PRO A 220 -0.26 -8.46 -23.86
#